data_AF-A0AA49FLH2-F1
#
_entry.id   AF-A0AA49FLH2-F1
#
_cell.length_a   1.000
_cell.length_b   1.000
_cell.length_c   1.000
_cell.angle_alpha   90.00
_cell.angle_beta   90.00
_cell.angle_gamma   90.00
#
_symmetry.space_group_name_H-M   'P 1'
#
loop_
_entity.id
_entity.type
_entity.pdbx_description
1 polymer ?
#
loop_
_entity_poly.entity_id
_entity_poly.type
_entity_poly.pdbx_seq_one_letter_code
_entity_poly.pdbx_strand_id
1 'polypeptide(L)'
;MGMFDYLKCKYPLPDAGNNDLEYQTKDTPAQFLDNYEIRADGSLWHMDYDIEDRSDPNAEGLARLVGRLSRVNERWEPVPFTGEIRFYSYVGENQCTEFSAYFVNGMLNFLTPIGKEPMSVKTQVKLRSGREAEVEPAKGIHGMLLVSGATFLCNRNCYSELSSVDTIRHA
;
A
#
# COMPACT_ATOMS: atom_id res chain seq x y z
N MET A 1 13.42 -19.39 -0.39
CA MET A 1 12.41 -18.78 0.48
C MET A 1 13.14 -18.03 1.57
N GLY A 2 12.86 -16.73 1.73
CA GLY A 2 13.55 -15.86 2.69
C GLY A 2 12.63 -15.53 3.86
N MET A 3 13.21 -15.31 5.03
CA MET A 3 12.53 -14.88 6.25
C MET A 3 11.93 -13.48 6.08
N PHE A 4 10.75 -13.22 6.64
CA PHE A 4 10.04 -11.93 6.60
C PHE A 4 9.25 -11.74 7.90
N ASP A 5 9.01 -10.49 8.25
CA ASP A 5 8.15 -10.13 9.39
C ASP A 5 6.77 -9.73 8.92
N TYR A 6 5.81 -9.74 9.85
CA TYR A 6 4.43 -9.34 9.62
C TYR A 6 4.22 -7.90 10.09
N LEU A 7 3.42 -7.15 9.34
CA LEU A 7 3.09 -5.76 9.63
C LEU A 7 1.59 -5.52 9.48
N LYS A 8 0.97 -4.90 10.49
CA LYS A 8 -0.40 -4.40 10.42
C LYS A 8 -0.41 -2.88 10.37
N CYS A 9 -1.17 -2.31 9.45
CA CYS A 9 -1.24 -0.86 9.27
C CYS A 9 -2.64 -0.34 9.65
N LYS A 10 -2.74 0.34 10.79
CA LYS A 10 -3.94 1.05 11.25
C LYS A 10 -3.98 2.52 10.80
N TYR A 11 -2.86 3.04 10.31
CA TYR A 11 -2.80 4.38 9.74
C TYR A 11 -3.58 4.44 8.42
N PRO A 12 -4.42 5.47 8.16
CA PRO A 12 -5.32 5.48 7.00
C PRO A 12 -4.58 5.32 5.67
N LEU A 13 -4.91 4.26 4.93
CA LEU A 13 -4.37 3.97 3.60
C LEU A 13 -5.32 4.49 2.50
N PRO A 14 -4.80 4.82 1.30
CA PRO A 14 -5.58 5.50 0.26
C PRO A 14 -6.74 4.69 -0.33
N ASP A 15 -6.69 3.36 -0.33
CA ASP A 15 -7.80 2.52 -0.81
C ASP A 15 -8.50 1.82 0.36
N ALA A 16 -9.83 1.77 0.28
CA ALA A 16 -10.66 1.09 1.25
C ALA A 16 -10.31 -0.41 1.32
N GLY A 17 -10.25 -0.95 2.54
CA GLY A 17 -9.93 -2.36 2.80
C GLY A 17 -8.43 -2.68 2.94
N ASN A 18 -7.54 -1.78 2.53
CA ASN A 18 -6.09 -2.00 2.72
C ASN A 18 -5.70 -2.06 4.20
N ASN A 19 -6.38 -1.31 5.06
CA ASN A 19 -6.13 -1.31 6.50
C ASN A 19 -6.46 -2.63 7.20
N ASP A 20 -7.29 -3.48 6.59
CA ASP A 20 -7.69 -4.77 7.15
C ASP A 20 -6.72 -5.90 6.74
N LEU A 21 -5.74 -5.60 5.88
CA LEU A 21 -4.77 -6.56 5.39
C LEU A 21 -3.61 -6.77 6.37
N GLU A 22 -3.06 -7.98 6.33
CA GLU A 22 -1.76 -8.28 6.92
C GLU A 22 -0.68 -8.19 5.83
N TYR A 23 0.37 -7.44 6.14
CA TYR A 23 1.47 -7.18 5.23
C TYR A 23 2.72 -7.96 5.65
N GLN A 24 3.59 -8.22 4.69
CA GLN A 24 4.92 -8.79 4.92
C GLN A 24 5.97 -7.72 4.65
N THR A 25 7.03 -7.72 5.45
CA THR A 25 8.18 -6.80 5.27
C THR A 25 9.50 -7.50 5.54
N LYS A 26 10.56 -6.97 4.94
CA LYS A 26 11.96 -7.37 5.16
C LYS A 26 12.85 -6.20 5.58
N ASP A 27 12.28 -5.02 5.79
CA ASP A 27 13.04 -3.80 6.06
C ASP A 27 13.03 -3.41 7.54
N THR A 28 12.75 -4.39 8.40
CA THR A 28 12.72 -4.25 9.86
C THR A 28 14.13 -4.34 10.46
N PRO A 29 14.37 -3.73 11.63
CA PRO A 29 15.66 -3.80 12.32
C PRO A 29 16.10 -5.23 12.66
N ALA A 30 15.13 -6.11 12.89
CA ALA A 30 15.34 -7.50 13.28
C ALA A 30 14.34 -8.37 12.52
N GLN A 31 14.86 -9.29 11.69
CA GLN A 31 14.07 -10.25 10.92
C GLN A 31 13.98 -11.56 11.68
N PHE A 32 12.97 -11.73 12.53
CA PHE A 32 12.80 -12.94 13.35
C PHE A 32 11.38 -13.54 13.27
N LEU A 33 10.66 -13.27 12.18
CA LEU A 33 9.24 -13.65 12.03
C LEU A 33 8.40 -12.98 13.13
N ASP A 34 8.64 -11.69 13.32
CA ASP A 34 8.03 -10.88 14.35
C ASP A 34 6.83 -10.11 13.81
N ASN A 35 6.08 -9.50 14.73
CA ASN A 35 4.91 -8.70 14.41
C ASN A 35 5.19 -7.22 14.69
N TYR A 36 4.90 -6.39 13.69
CA TYR A 36 4.96 -4.93 13.77
C TYR A 36 3.58 -4.34 13.53
N GLU A 37 3.34 -3.15 14.11
CA GLU A 37 2.11 -2.41 13.94
C GLU A 37 2.41 -0.92 13.71
N ILE A 38 1.91 -0.38 12.61
CA ILE A 38 1.81 1.07 12.40
C ILE A 38 0.44 1.47 12.95
N ARG A 39 0.42 2.21 14.06
CA ARG A 39 -0.82 2.65 14.71
C ARG A 39 -1.49 3.81 13.95
N ALA A 40 -2.73 4.11 14.34
CA ALA A 40 -3.53 5.16 13.71
C ALA A 40 -2.90 6.57 13.82
N ASP A 41 -2.08 6.80 14.85
CA ASP A 41 -1.31 8.04 15.06
C ASP A 41 0.00 8.08 14.24
N GLY A 42 0.30 7.02 13.50
CA GLY A 42 1.54 6.88 12.72
C GLY A 42 2.74 6.39 13.55
N SER A 43 2.56 6.00 14.82
CA SER A 43 3.64 5.41 15.61
C SER A 43 3.91 3.95 15.21
N LEU A 44 5.18 3.56 15.19
CA LEU A 44 5.64 2.19 14.92
C LEU A 44 5.83 1.42 16.22
N TRP A 45 5.21 0.25 16.30
CA TRP A 45 5.29 -0.66 17.44
C TRP A 45 5.76 -2.04 17.00
N HIS A 46 6.49 -2.71 17.87
CA HIS A 46 6.93 -4.09 17.72
C HIS A 46 6.35 -4.91 18.86
N MET A 47 5.98 -6.15 18.55
CA MET A 47 5.52 -7.11 19.55
C MET A 47 6.74 -7.83 20.13
N ASP A 48 7.19 -7.35 21.28
CA ASP A 48 8.25 -7.99 22.05
C ASP A 48 7.68 -9.17 22.86
N TYR A 49 8.52 -10.15 23.14
CA TYR A 49 8.15 -11.37 23.85
C TYR A 49 9.36 -11.99 24.53
N ASP A 50 9.09 -12.72 25.60
CA ASP A 50 10.12 -13.53 26.24
C ASP A 50 10.08 -14.95 25.64
N ILE A 51 11.22 -15.63 25.67
CA ILE A 51 11.35 -16.99 25.14
C ILE A 51 11.55 -17.95 26.33
N GLU A 52 10.61 -18.86 26.50
CA GLU A 52 10.67 -19.92 27.51
C GLU A 52 10.79 -21.30 26.87
N ASP A 53 11.50 -22.20 27.55
CA ASP A 53 11.46 -23.62 27.23
C ASP A 53 10.30 -24.27 27.97
N ARG A 54 9.27 -24.68 27.22
CA ARG A 54 8.10 -25.41 27.73
C ARG A 54 8.08 -26.85 27.25
N SER A 55 9.22 -27.37 26.81
CA SER A 55 9.35 -28.78 26.45
C SER A 55 9.14 -29.68 27.67
N ASP A 56 8.48 -30.83 27.47
CA ASP A 56 8.35 -31.84 28.51
C ASP A 56 9.75 -32.43 28.79
N PRO A 57 10.28 -32.32 30.02
CA PRO A 57 11.62 -32.81 30.36
C PRO A 57 11.75 -34.33 30.19
N ASN A 58 10.64 -35.07 30.19
CA ASN A 58 10.62 -36.51 30.01
C ASN A 58 10.36 -36.95 28.56
N ALA A 59 10.13 -36.01 27.63
CA ALA A 59 9.94 -36.35 26.23
C ALA A 59 11.24 -36.83 25.58
N GLU A 60 11.16 -37.95 24.86
CA GLU A 60 12.29 -38.53 24.12
C GLU A 60 12.24 -38.18 22.62
N GLY A 61 13.41 -38.18 21.97
CA GLY A 61 13.54 -37.96 20.53
C GLY A 61 13.11 -36.56 20.07
N LEU A 62 12.47 -36.48 18.90
CA LEU A 62 12.03 -35.20 18.30
C LEU A 62 10.92 -34.52 19.12
N ALA A 63 10.19 -35.26 19.96
CA ALA A 63 9.15 -34.69 20.83
C ALA A 63 9.73 -33.70 21.84
N ARG A 64 11.01 -33.82 22.21
CA ARG A 64 11.72 -32.87 23.09
C ARG A 64 11.92 -31.49 22.46
N LEU A 65 11.84 -31.40 21.13
CA LEU A 65 11.93 -30.11 20.43
C LEU A 65 10.60 -29.35 20.46
N VAL A 66 9.49 -30.03 20.78
CA VAL A 66 8.16 -29.42 20.86
C VAL A 66 8.08 -28.59 22.15
N GLY A 67 7.77 -27.30 22.01
CA GLY A 67 7.67 -26.35 23.13
C GLY A 67 8.98 -25.62 23.46
N ARG A 68 10.09 -26.00 22.82
CA ARG A 68 11.35 -25.24 22.91
C ARG A 68 11.20 -23.95 22.11
N LEU A 69 11.55 -22.82 22.72
CA LEU A 69 11.34 -21.46 22.17
C LEU A 69 9.87 -21.01 22.13
N SER A 70 9.07 -21.39 23.13
CA SER A 70 7.71 -20.88 23.25
C SER A 70 7.74 -19.38 23.55
N ARG A 71 7.07 -18.58 22.71
CA ARG A 71 6.86 -17.15 22.95
C ARG A 71 5.88 -16.96 24.11
N VAL A 72 6.25 -16.12 25.07
CA VAL A 72 5.44 -15.81 26.26
C VAL A 72 5.52 -14.32 26.56
N ASN A 73 4.60 -13.81 27.38
CA ASN A 73 4.60 -12.41 27.83
C ASN A 73 4.67 -11.41 26.66
N GLU A 74 3.82 -11.64 25.65
CA GLU A 74 3.72 -10.78 24.48
C GLU A 74 3.27 -9.37 24.89
N ARG A 75 4.05 -8.38 24.46
CA ARG A 75 3.83 -6.97 24.80
C ARG A 75 4.16 -6.10 23.59
N TRP A 76 3.37 -5.06 23.39
CA TRP A 76 3.62 -4.08 22.34
C TRP A 76 4.51 -2.97 22.88
N GLU A 77 5.64 -2.72 22.22
CA GLU A 77 6.59 -1.67 22.59
C GLU A 77 6.82 -0.70 21.43
N PRO A 78 6.96 0.61 21.70
CA PRO A 78 7.26 1.59 20.66
C PRO A 78 8.71 1.44 20.20
N VAL A 79 8.93 1.46 18.88
CA VAL A 79 10.27 1.30 18.31
C VAL A 79 10.81 2.65 17.86
N PRO A 80 11.93 3.16 18.41
CA PRO A 80 12.56 4.40 17.97
C PRO A 80 13.32 4.21 16.64
N PHE A 81 12.61 3.80 15.60
CA PHE A 81 13.16 3.48 14.28
C PHE A 81 13.25 4.71 13.37
N THR A 82 14.36 4.85 12.65
CA THR A 82 14.50 5.85 11.58
C THR A 82 14.95 5.15 10.31
N GLY A 83 14.12 5.19 9.28
CA GLY A 83 14.38 4.47 8.04
C GLY A 83 13.12 4.24 7.21
N GLU A 84 13.30 3.59 6.07
CA GLU A 84 12.21 3.16 5.19
C GLU A 84 11.81 1.72 5.53
N ILE A 85 10.51 1.46 5.65
CA ILE A 85 9.93 0.12 5.70
C ILE A 85 9.07 -0.04 4.47
N ARG A 86 9.43 -0.99 3.58
CA ARG A 86 8.54 -1.43 2.51
C ARG A 86 7.78 -2.65 2.96
N PHE A 87 6.50 -2.65 2.68
CA PHE A 87 5.62 -3.75 3.06
C PHE A 87 4.61 -4.02 1.96
N TYR A 88 4.31 -5.30 1.75
CA TYR A 88 3.47 -5.77 0.66
C TYR A 88 2.49 -6.83 1.13
N SER A 89 1.35 -6.91 0.47
CA SER A 89 0.35 -7.96 0.68
C SER A 89 -0.23 -8.39 -0.67
N TYR A 90 -0.71 -9.63 -0.72
CA TYR A 90 -1.34 -10.19 -1.91
C TYR A 90 -2.84 -10.28 -1.66
N VAL A 91 -3.61 -9.55 -2.45
CA VAL A 91 -5.07 -9.60 -2.46
C VAL A 91 -5.51 -10.39 -3.68
N GLY A 92 -6.03 -11.60 -3.47
CA GLY A 92 -6.36 -12.51 -4.58
C GLY A 92 -5.13 -13.02 -5.34
N GLU A 93 -5.35 -13.57 -6.55
CA GLU A 93 -4.31 -14.34 -7.26
C GLU A 93 -3.22 -13.49 -7.93
N ASN A 94 -3.49 -12.21 -8.24
CA ASN A 94 -2.57 -11.38 -9.04
C ASN A 94 -2.42 -9.92 -8.57
N GLN A 95 -3.06 -9.50 -7.47
CA GLN A 95 -2.96 -8.12 -7.01
C GLN A 95 -1.98 -8.03 -5.84
N CYS A 96 -0.76 -7.59 -6.14
CA CYS A 96 0.19 -7.18 -5.12
C CYS A 96 -0.07 -5.71 -4.77
N THR A 97 -0.34 -5.43 -3.49
CA THR A 97 -0.40 -4.06 -2.99
C THR A 97 0.84 -3.82 -2.14
N GLU A 98 1.63 -2.83 -2.52
CA GLU A 98 2.89 -2.49 -1.87
C GLU A 98 2.90 -1.02 -1.44
N PHE A 99 3.53 -0.76 -0.30
CA PHE A 99 3.70 0.58 0.25
C PHE A 99 5.14 0.77 0.73
N SER A 100 5.62 2.01 0.64
CA SER A 100 6.83 2.49 1.30
C SER A 100 6.44 3.50 2.37
N ALA A 101 6.84 3.23 3.60
CA ALA A 101 6.65 4.11 4.74
C ALA A 101 8.01 4.53 5.30
N TYR A 102 8.23 5.83 5.45
CA TYR A 102 9.46 6.36 6.04
C TYR A 102 9.18 6.86 7.45
N PHE A 103 10.01 6.45 8.39
CA PHE A 103 9.89 6.77 9.81
C PHE A 103 11.06 7.63 10.29
N VAL A 104 10.76 8.50 11.25
CA VAL A 104 11.74 9.28 12.01
C VAL A 104 11.43 9.11 13.49
N ASN A 105 12.36 8.51 14.24
CA ASN A 105 12.20 8.19 15.67
C ASN A 105 10.89 7.45 16.01
N GLY A 106 10.52 6.46 15.19
CA GLY A 106 9.32 5.66 15.38
C GLY A 106 8.02 6.33 14.91
N MET A 107 8.08 7.54 14.38
CA MET A 107 6.91 8.26 13.86
C MET A 107 6.92 8.28 12.33
N LEU A 108 5.78 7.96 11.73
CA LEU A 108 5.58 8.00 10.29
C LEU A 108 5.75 9.44 9.77
N ASN A 109 6.62 9.63 8.78
CA ASN A 109 6.86 10.90 8.11
C ASN A 109 6.11 10.98 6.79
N PHE A 110 6.23 9.96 5.94
CA PHE A 110 5.46 9.84 4.70
C PHE A 110 5.17 8.39 4.35
N LEU A 111 4.08 8.18 3.61
CA LEU A 111 3.63 6.89 3.13
C LEU A 111 3.23 7.01 1.66
N THR A 112 3.80 6.15 0.82
CA THR A 112 3.62 6.18 -0.63
C THR A 112 3.27 4.77 -1.14
N PRO A 113 2.18 4.59 -1.91
CA PRO A 113 1.91 3.33 -2.59
C PRO A 113 2.97 3.08 -3.70
N ILE A 114 3.46 1.85 -3.79
CA ILE A 114 4.40 1.41 -4.82
C ILE A 114 3.64 0.59 -5.87
N GLY A 115 4.03 0.70 -7.13
CA GLY A 115 3.58 -0.22 -8.19
C GLY A 115 2.18 0.03 -8.74
N LYS A 116 1.39 0.94 -8.16
CA LYS A 116 0.22 1.49 -8.87
C LYS A 116 0.72 2.49 -9.89
N GLU A 117 0.63 2.15 -11.18
CA GLU A 117 0.55 3.21 -12.19
C GLU A 117 -0.57 4.16 -11.74
N PRO A 118 -0.37 5.49 -11.81
CA PRO A 118 -1.45 6.41 -11.49
C PRO A 118 -2.62 6.00 -12.38
N MET A 119 -3.70 5.54 -11.75
CA MET A 119 -4.93 5.15 -12.45
C MET A 119 -5.21 6.26 -13.45
N SER A 120 -5.10 5.95 -14.75
CA SER A 120 -5.41 6.90 -15.81
C SER A 120 -6.83 7.37 -15.54
N VAL A 121 -6.97 8.60 -15.05
CA VAL A 121 -8.28 9.18 -14.78
C VAL A 121 -8.90 9.41 -16.15
N LYS A 122 -9.67 8.43 -16.60
CA LYS A 122 -10.47 8.52 -17.82
C LYS A 122 -11.54 9.57 -17.55
N THR A 123 -11.27 10.78 -18.01
CA THR A 123 -12.22 11.88 -17.91
C THR A 123 -13.23 11.67 -19.03
N GLN A 124 -14.44 11.25 -18.69
CA GLN A 124 -15.53 11.25 -19.66
C GLN A 124 -15.99 12.69 -19.85
N VAL A 125 -15.98 13.15 -21.10
CA VAL A 125 -16.48 14.47 -21.46
C VAL A 125 -17.72 14.28 -22.32
N LYS A 126 -18.84 14.87 -21.88
CA LYS A 126 -20.09 14.86 -22.64
C LYS A 126 -20.10 16.03 -23.61
N LEU A 127 -20.10 15.75 -24.91
CA LEU A 127 -20.13 16.79 -25.95
C LEU A 127 -21.55 17.36 -26.09
N ARG A 128 -21.68 18.62 -26.54
CA ARG A 128 -22.97 19.28 -26.82
C ARG A 128 -23.87 18.51 -27.81
N SER A 129 -23.27 17.65 -28.64
CA SER A 129 -23.98 16.75 -29.56
C SER A 129 -24.68 15.57 -28.87
N GLY A 130 -24.56 15.44 -27.55
CA GLY A 130 -25.07 14.32 -26.76
C GLY A 130 -24.21 13.05 -26.84
N ARG A 131 -23.09 13.08 -27.59
CA ARG A 131 -22.14 11.97 -27.69
C ARG A 131 -21.17 12.00 -26.51
N GLU A 132 -20.96 10.85 -25.91
CA GLU A 132 -19.93 10.63 -24.89
C GLU A 132 -18.61 10.34 -25.61
N ALA A 133 -17.56 11.05 -25.24
CA ALA A 133 -16.22 10.81 -25.73
C ALA A 133 -15.30 10.49 -24.55
N GLU A 134 -14.52 9.43 -24.72
CA GLU A 134 -13.47 9.04 -23.78
C GLU A 134 -12.19 9.80 -24.15
N VAL A 135 -11.69 10.61 -23.21
CA VAL A 135 -10.47 11.39 -23.42
C VAL A 135 -9.38 10.79 -22.53
N GLU A 136 -8.36 10.21 -23.16
CA GLU A 136 -7.15 9.82 -22.44
C GLU A 136 -6.23 11.05 -22.25
N PRO A 137 -5.69 11.28 -21.04
CA PRO A 137 -4.74 12.37 -20.82
C PRO A 137 -3.46 12.08 -21.62
N ALA A 138 -3.17 12.95 -22.60
CA ALA A 138 -1.97 12.85 -23.41
C ALA A 138 -0.72 12.88 -22.51
N LYS A 139 0.09 11.82 -22.59
CA LYS A 139 1.39 11.73 -21.90
C LYS A 139 2.36 12.74 -22.55
N GLY A 140 2.45 13.92 -21.94
CA GLY A 140 3.42 14.94 -22.29
C GLY A 140 3.01 15.81 -23.47
N ILE A 141 3.40 17.08 -23.41
CA ILE A 141 3.14 18.19 -24.34
C ILE A 141 1.83 18.94 -24.02
N HIS A 142 2.03 20.18 -23.57
CA HIS A 142 0.99 21.20 -23.45
C HIS A 142 0.12 21.25 -24.72
N GLY A 143 -1.17 20.93 -24.56
CA GLY A 143 -2.23 21.48 -25.40
C GLY A 143 -2.53 20.78 -26.73
N MET A 144 -2.57 19.45 -26.77
CA MET A 144 -3.12 18.76 -27.95
C MET A 144 -3.98 17.55 -27.55
N LEU A 145 -5.31 17.71 -27.67
CA LEU A 145 -6.29 16.61 -27.61
C LEU A 145 -6.25 15.87 -28.95
N LEU A 146 -5.93 14.58 -28.95
CA LEU A 146 -6.08 13.69 -30.10
C LEU A 146 -7.33 12.83 -29.89
N VAL A 147 -8.39 13.13 -30.63
CA VAL A 147 -9.58 12.28 -30.73
C VAL A 147 -9.33 11.30 -31.86
N SER A 148 -9.19 10.01 -31.54
CA SER A 148 -9.06 8.96 -32.56
C SER A 148 -10.33 8.88 -33.41
N GLY A 149 -10.21 9.22 -34.70
CA GLY A 149 -11.28 9.13 -35.69
C GLY A 149 -11.45 10.36 -36.59
N ALA A 150 -10.88 11.51 -36.24
CA ALA A 150 -10.86 12.68 -37.12
C ALA A 150 -9.64 13.54 -36.82
N THR A 151 -8.77 13.72 -37.81
CA THR A 151 -7.65 14.66 -37.76
C THR A 151 -8.19 16.09 -37.71
N PHE A 152 -8.52 16.59 -36.52
CA PHE A 152 -8.78 18.02 -36.31
C PHE A 152 -7.45 18.73 -36.16
N LEU A 153 -7.01 19.40 -37.24
CA LEU A 153 -6.00 20.45 -37.17
C LEU A 153 -6.58 21.58 -36.30
N CYS A 154 -6.18 21.61 -35.03
CA CYS A 154 -6.60 22.62 -34.07
C CYS A 154 -5.96 23.97 -34.43
N ASN A 155 -6.70 24.80 -35.16
CA ASN A 155 -6.41 26.23 -35.25
C ASN A 155 -7.10 26.94 -34.07
N ARG A 156 -6.46 27.97 -33.52
CA ARG A 156 -6.63 28.59 -32.18
C ARG A 156 -8.02 29.13 -31.76
N ASN A 157 -9.12 28.80 -32.45
CA ASN A 157 -10.43 29.42 -32.24
C ASN A 157 -11.59 28.51 -31.79
N CYS A 158 -11.38 27.23 -31.45
CA CYS A 158 -12.47 26.35 -31.01
C CYS A 158 -12.54 26.20 -29.48
N TYR A 159 -12.86 27.27 -28.76
CA TYR A 159 -13.21 27.20 -27.32
C TYR A 159 -14.72 27.38 -27.05
N SER A 160 -15.57 27.51 -28.08
CA SER A 160 -16.99 27.87 -27.93
C SER A 160 -17.97 26.69 -27.80
N GLU A 161 -17.51 25.43 -27.89
CA GLU A 161 -18.38 24.24 -27.91
C GLU A 161 -18.48 23.45 -26.60
N LEU A 162 -17.77 23.85 -25.53
CA LEU A 162 -17.91 23.20 -24.22
C LEU A 162 -19.07 23.87 -23.44
N SER A 163 -20.08 23.11 -23.05
CA SER A 163 -21.23 23.60 -22.25
C SER A 163 -21.08 23.40 -20.75
N SER A 164 -20.37 22.36 -20.31
CA SER A 164 -20.02 22.10 -18.90
C SER A 164 -19.00 20.95 -18.83
N VAL A 165 -18.14 20.95 -17.81
CA VAL A 165 -17.22 19.85 -17.49
C VAL A 165 -17.67 19.29 -16.15
N ASP A 166 -18.39 18.17 -16.19
CA ASP A 166 -18.77 17.46 -14.97
C ASP A 166 -17.74 16.35 -14.71
N THR A 167 -16.99 16.49 -13.62
CA THR A 167 -16.03 15.47 -13.19
C THR A 167 -16.79 14.37 -12.48
N ILE A 168 -17.06 13.26 -13.17
CA ILE A 168 -17.69 12.08 -12.56
C ILE A 168 -16.60 11.23 -11.91
N ARG A 169 -16.61 11.14 -10.58
CA ARG A 169 -15.82 10.16 -9.82
C ARG A 169 -16.69 8.92 -9.66
N HIS A 170 -16.32 7.83 -10.31
CA HIS A 170 -16.86 6.52 -9.95
C HIS A 170 -16.10 5.98 -8.73
N ALA A 171 -16.87 5.56 -7.72
CA ALA A 171 -16.40 4.94 -6.50
C ALA A 171 -15.79 3.56 -6.76
#